data_AF-A0A429S392-F1
#
_entry.id   AF-A0A429S392-F1
#
_cell.length_a   1.000
_cell.length_b   1.000
_cell.length_c   1.000
_cell.angle_alpha   90.00
_cell.angle_beta   90.00
_cell.angle_gamma   90.00
#
_symmetry.space_group_name_H-M   'P 1'
#
loop_
_entity.id
_entity.type
_entity.pdbx_description
1 polymer ?
#
loop_
_entity_poly.entity_id
_entity_poly.type
_entity_poly.pdbx_seq_one_letter_code
_entity_poly.pdbx_strand_id
1 'polypeptide(L)'
;MRVVSFSVPAWFPAYGREATARRSEVQLTEQESAVFLCLATGASNAELAGELHLSVSTVKFHVHNIRAKLGGISRLQACLLAALAREEGTLSAGGAAAVRR
;
A
#
# COMPACT_ATOMS: atom_id res chain seq x y z
N MET A 1 -1.61 15.80 8.48
CA MET A 1 -1.43 14.64 7.58
C MET A 1 -1.36 13.39 8.43
N ARG A 2 -2.33 12.47 8.31
CA ARG A 2 -2.24 11.15 8.91
C ARG A 2 -1.40 10.24 8.01
N VAL A 3 -0.50 9.48 8.62
CA VAL A 3 0.34 8.50 7.95
C VAL A 3 -0.06 7.12 8.47
N VAL A 4 -0.28 6.20 7.55
CA VAL A 4 -0.58 4.79 7.86
C VAL A 4 0.68 4.00 7.56
N SER A 5 1.15 3.22 8.54
CA SER A 5 2.29 2.33 8.37
C SER A 5 1.80 0.93 8.00
N PHE A 6 2.45 0.30 7.03
CA PHE A 6 2.25 -1.10 6.66
C PHE A 6 3.60 -1.82 6.61
N SER A 7 3.66 -3.05 7.13
CA SER A 7 4.85 -3.89 7.06
C SER A 7 4.76 -4.85 5.87
N VAL A 8 5.73 -4.78 4.97
CA VAL A 8 5.88 -5.82 3.94
C VAL A 8 6.32 -7.15 4.60
N PRO A 9 5.68 -8.29 4.30
CA PRO A 9 6.09 -9.58 4.85
C PRO A 9 7.53 -9.95 4.46
N ALA A 10 8.26 -10.59 5.37
CA ALA A 10 9.66 -10.96 5.14
C ALA A 10 9.86 -11.99 4.00
N TRP A 11 8.82 -12.77 3.69
CA TRP A 11 8.83 -13.72 2.58
C TRP A 11 8.54 -13.05 1.23
N PHE A 12 8.04 -11.80 1.23
CA PHE A 12 7.70 -11.12 0.00
C PHE A 12 8.98 -10.81 -0.78
N PRO A 13 9.11 -11.29 -2.03
CA PRO A 13 10.34 -11.17 -2.77
C PRO A 13 10.75 -9.71 -2.93
N ALA A 14 12.06 -9.44 -2.78
CA ALA A 14 12.59 -8.09 -2.91
C ALA A 14 12.75 -7.74 -4.41
N TYR A 15 12.34 -6.53 -4.79
CA TYR A 15 12.39 -6.06 -6.17
C TYR A 15 13.01 -4.66 -6.20
N GLY A 16 14.00 -4.45 -7.09
CA GLY A 16 14.77 -3.20 -7.19
C GLY A 16 16.21 -3.31 -6.67
N ARG A 17 17.09 -2.37 -7.08
CA ARG A 17 18.55 -2.38 -6.80
C ARG A 17 18.92 -2.25 -5.31
N GLU A 18 17.97 -1.88 -4.45
CA GLU A 18 18.19 -1.55 -3.03
C GLU A 18 17.48 -2.55 -2.10
N ALA A 19 17.36 -3.81 -2.54
CA ALA A 19 16.77 -4.96 -1.84
C ALA A 19 17.54 -5.40 -0.56
N THR A 20 18.03 -4.44 0.22
CA THR A 20 18.66 -4.67 1.53
C THR A 20 18.15 -3.61 2.47
N ALA A 21 17.07 -3.92 3.18
CA ALA A 21 16.90 -3.60 4.60
C ALA A 21 15.52 -4.09 5.06
N ARG A 22 15.56 -5.03 6.02
CA ARG A 22 14.68 -5.14 7.22
C ARG A 22 13.28 -4.54 7.09
N ARG A 23 12.24 -5.38 7.26
CA ARG A 23 10.83 -4.98 7.56
C ARG A 23 10.56 -3.53 7.17
N SER A 24 10.47 -3.26 5.87
CA SER A 24 10.26 -1.90 5.41
C SER A 24 8.84 -1.50 5.81
N GLU A 25 8.75 -0.80 6.94
CA GLU A 25 7.56 -0.05 7.28
C GLU A 25 7.37 1.02 6.20
N VAL A 26 6.36 0.82 5.37
CA VAL A 26 6.03 1.74 4.29
C VAL A 26 4.98 2.71 4.78
N GLN A 27 5.30 3.99 4.67
CA GLN A 27 4.43 5.08 5.07
C GLN A 27 3.60 5.56 3.89
N LEU A 28 2.30 5.27 3.94
CA LEU A 28 1.32 5.80 2.99
C LEU A 28 0.56 6.96 3.63
N THR A 29 0.29 7.98 2.82
CA THR A 29 -0.68 9.01 3.19
C THR A 29 -2.07 8.41 3.28
N GLU A 30 -3.00 9.12 3.90
CA GLU A 30 -4.40 8.70 4.00
C GLU A 30 -5.04 8.40 2.64
N GLN A 31 -4.82 9.27 1.64
CA GLN A 31 -5.35 9.07 0.27
C GLN A 31 -4.68 7.88 -0.42
N GLU A 32 -3.36 7.72 -0.28
CA GLU A 32 -2.66 6.56 -0.81
C GLU A 32 -3.10 5.26 -0.15
N SER A 33 -3.42 5.29 1.15
CA SER A 33 -3.90 4.13 1.90
C SER A 33 -5.29 3.70 1.42
N ALA A 34 -6.18 4.66 1.16
CA ALA A 34 -7.50 4.38 0.59
C ALA A 34 -7.38 3.72 -0.79
N VAL A 35 -6.55 4.29 -1.68
CA VAL A 35 -6.28 3.71 -3.00
C VAL A 35 -5.62 2.32 -2.88
N PHE A 36 -4.66 2.17 -1.97
CA PHE A 36 -3.96 0.90 -1.74
C PHE A 36 -4.92 -0.19 -1.26
N LEU A 37 -5.81 0.10 -0.33
CA LEU A 37 -6.81 -0.84 0.15
C LEU A 37 -7.78 -1.31 -0.93
N CYS A 38 -8.16 -0.43 -1.86
CA CYS A 38 -9.01 -0.80 -2.97
C CYS A 38 -8.27 -1.65 -4.02
N LEU A 39 -6.93 -1.55 -4.13
CA LEU A 39 -6.15 -2.43 -5.02
C LEU A 39 -6.27 -3.91 -4.64
N ALA A 40 -6.60 -4.24 -3.40
CA ALA A 40 -6.83 -5.62 -2.96
C ALA A 40 -7.96 -6.32 -3.74
N THR A 41 -8.90 -5.56 -4.30
CA THR A 41 -10.01 -6.10 -5.11
C THR A 41 -9.57 -6.49 -6.52
N GLY A 42 -8.41 -6.04 -6.99
CA GLY A 42 -7.98 -6.16 -8.38
C GLY A 42 -8.64 -5.15 -9.33
N ALA A 43 -9.49 -4.25 -8.84
CA ALA A 43 -10.15 -3.21 -9.63
C ALA A 43 -9.16 -2.42 -10.49
N SER A 44 -9.55 -2.05 -11.71
CA SER A 44 -8.81 -1.18 -12.62
C SER A 44 -8.76 0.27 -12.13
N ASN A 45 -7.89 1.10 -12.70
CA ASN A 45 -7.83 2.52 -12.32
C ASN A 45 -9.14 3.28 -12.61
N ALA A 46 -9.94 2.82 -13.58
CA ALA A 46 -11.23 3.43 -13.90
C ALA A 46 -12.29 3.06 -12.87
N GLU A 47 -12.32 1.80 -12.43
CA GLU A 47 -13.21 1.33 -11.36
C GLU A 47 -12.86 1.99 -10.03
N LEU A 48 -11.57 2.04 -9.68
CA LEU A 48 -11.07 2.76 -8.50
C LEU A 48 -11.44 4.24 -8.51
N ALA A 49 -11.40 4.88 -9.68
CA ALA A 49 -11.78 6.28 -9.84
C ALA A 49 -13.28 6.48 -9.52
N GLY A 50 -14.12 5.55 -9.98
CA GLY A 50 -15.55 5.54 -9.65
C GLY A 50 -15.81 5.31 -8.16
N GLU A 51 -15.17 4.30 -7.56
CA GLU A 51 -15.34 3.97 -6.14
C GLU A 51 -14.87 5.07 -5.19
N LEU A 52 -13.77 5.75 -5.52
CA LEU A 52 -13.16 6.77 -4.67
C LEU A 52 -13.62 8.19 -5.02
N HIS A 53 -14.50 8.35 -6.02
CA HIS A 53 -14.92 9.65 -6.55
C HIS A 53 -13.74 10.54 -6.97
N LEU A 54 -12.72 9.95 -7.60
CA LEU A 54 -11.51 10.62 -8.08
C LEU A 54 -11.43 10.61 -9.61
N SER A 55 -10.56 11.46 -10.18
CA SER A 55 -10.23 11.33 -11.61
C SER A 55 -9.33 10.12 -11.85
N VAL A 56 -9.42 9.50 -13.04
CA VAL A 56 -8.52 8.40 -13.44
C VAL A 56 -7.05 8.83 -13.41
N SER A 57 -6.75 10.09 -13.72
CA SER A 57 -5.38 10.64 -13.66
C SER A 57 -4.87 10.70 -12.22
N THR A 58 -5.72 11.13 -11.28
CA THR A 58 -5.42 11.17 -9.84
C THR A 58 -5.16 9.75 -9.31
N VAL A 59 -5.98 8.77 -9.68
CA VAL A 59 -5.73 7.37 -9.31
C VAL A 59 -4.41 6.86 -9.88
N LYS A 60 -4.10 7.13 -11.16
CA LYS A 60 -2.81 6.77 -11.75
C LYS A 60 -1.64 7.36 -10.98
N PHE A 61 -1.74 8.62 -10.57
CA PHE A 61 -0.74 9.29 -9.75
C PHE A 61 -0.54 8.61 -8.39
N HIS A 62 -1.63 8.34 -7.65
CA HIS A 62 -1.53 7.64 -6.37
C HIS A 62 -0.96 6.22 -6.53
N VAL A 63 -1.42 5.45 -7.51
CA VAL A 63 -0.91 4.09 -7.79
C VAL A 63 0.58 4.11 -8.13
N HIS A 64 1.05 5.10 -8.88
CA HIS A 64 2.46 5.28 -9.16
C HIS A 64 3.26 5.53 -7.88
N ASN A 65 2.83 6.48 -7.05
CA ASN A 65 3.51 6.84 -5.80
C ASN A 65 3.53 5.68 -4.79
N ILE A 66 2.42 4.96 -4.64
CA ILE A 66 2.31 3.77 -3.78
C ILE A 66 3.36 2.74 -4.21
N ARG A 67 3.40 2.41 -5.51
CA ARG A 67 4.36 1.43 -6.04
C ARG A 67 5.80 1.89 -5.86
N ALA A 68 6.08 3.18 -6.07
CA ALA A 68 7.41 3.74 -5.84
C ALA A 68 7.84 3.60 -4.36
N LYS A 69 6.94 3.92 -3.42
CA LYS A 69 7.16 3.76 -1.97
C LYS A 69 7.33 2.31 -1.54
N LEU A 70 6.73 1.37 -2.27
CA LEU A 70 6.86 -0.08 -2.07
C LEU A 70 8.08 -0.68 -2.80
N GLY A 71 9.02 0.12 -3.30
CA GLY A 71 10.24 -0.37 -3.97
C GLY A 71 10.09 -0.59 -5.47
N GLY A 72 9.14 0.08 -6.14
CA GLY A 72 8.96 0.01 -7.58
C GLY A 72 8.27 -1.27 -8.09
N ILE A 73 7.54 -1.96 -7.21
CA ILE A 73 6.87 -3.24 -7.52
C ILE A 73 5.83 -3.11 -8.64
N SER A 74 5.45 -4.24 -9.23
CA SER A 74 4.37 -4.35 -10.22
C SER A 74 2.99 -4.10 -9.61
N ARG A 75 1.98 -3.85 -10.46
CA ARG A 75 0.58 -3.69 -10.00
C ARG A 75 0.09 -4.95 -9.27
N LEU A 76 0.35 -6.13 -9.84
CA LEU A 76 -0.09 -7.40 -9.26
C LEU A 76 0.48 -7.58 -7.84
N GLN A 77 1.76 -7.25 -7.66
CA GLN A 77 2.41 -7.28 -6.35
C GLN A 77 1.78 -6.29 -5.38
N ALA A 78 1.45 -5.07 -5.82
CA ALA A 78 0.75 -4.10 -4.99
C ALA A 78 -0.67 -4.60 -4.58
N CYS A 79 -1.41 -5.24 -5.50
CA CYS A 79 -2.69 -5.88 -5.20
C CYS A 79 -2.54 -6.99 -4.13
N LEU A 80 -1.51 -7.84 -4.27
CA LEU A 80 -1.25 -8.91 -3.31
C LEU A 80 -0.89 -8.37 -1.93
N LEU A 81 -0.03 -7.35 -1.84
CA LEU A 81 0.29 -6.70 -0.56
C LEU A 81 -0.94 -6.04 0.07
N ALA A 82 -1.78 -5.41 -0.74
CA ALA A 82 -3.02 -4.82 -0.26
C ALA A 82 -3.99 -5.87 0.29
N ALA A 83 -4.11 -7.04 -0.35
CA ALA A 83 -4.92 -8.15 0.13
C ALA A 83 -4.42 -8.66 1.48
N LEU A 84 -3.10 -8.91 1.61
CA LEU A 84 -2.48 -9.33 2.86
C LEU A 84 -2.69 -8.30 3.99
N ALA A 85 -2.55 -7.01 3.68
CA ALA A 85 -2.76 -5.93 4.65
C ALA A 85 -4.20 -5.88 5.19
N ARG A 86 -5.19 -6.25 4.37
CA ARG A 86 -6.61 -6.34 4.80
C ARG A 86 -6.84 -7.50 5.76
N GLU A 87 -6.18 -8.62 5.54
CA GLU A 87 -6.31 -9.83 6.37
C GLU A 87 -5.63 -9.67 7.73
N GLU A 88 -4.45 -9.07 7.76
CA GLU A 88 -3.69 -8.89 9.00
C GLU A 88 -4.20 -7.72 9.88
N GLY A 89 -5.02 -6.82 9.33
CA GLY A 89 -5.45 -5.61 10.02
C GLY A 89 -4.30 -4.65 10.36
N THR A 90 -3.18 -4.73 9.63
CA THR A 90 -1.91 -4.08 9.95
C THR A 90 -1.82 -2.61 9.58
N LEU A 91 -2.90 -2.01 9.05
CA LEU A 91 -2.98 -0.57 8.83
C LEU A 91 -3.15 0.17 10.15
N SER A 92 -2.03 0.41 10.83
CA SER A 92 -2.02 1.26 12.01
C SER A 92 -2.00 2.71 11.55
N ALA A 93 -3.10 3.45 11.79
CA ALA A 93 -3.06 4.90 11.82
C ALA A 93 -2.04 5.30 12.89
N GLY A 94 -0.93 5.92 12.51
CA GLY A 94 0.18 6.18 13.44
C GLY A 94 -0.28 6.97 14.66
N GLY A 95 -0.23 6.34 15.84
CA GLY A 95 -0.53 6.97 17.13
C GLY A 95 -0.94 5.98 18.23
N ALA A 96 0.01 5.17 18.72
CA ALA A 96 0.10 4.53 20.05
C ALA A 96 0.57 3.07 19.97
N ALA A 97 1.58 2.78 20.78
CA ALA A 97 2.14 1.47 21.03
C ALA A 97 1.06 0.43 21.38
N ALA A 98 1.17 -0.76 20.80
CA ALA A 98 0.54 -1.97 21.32
C ALA A 98 1.58 -3.08 21.40
N VAL A 99 2.21 -3.13 22.57
CA VAL A 99 2.83 -4.30 23.20
C VAL A 99 2.05 -5.57 22.84
N ARG A 100 2.75 -6.58 22.30
CA ARG A 100 2.26 -7.97 22.32
C ARG A 100 2.98 -8.69 23.47
N ARG A 101 2.18 -9.19 24.42
CA ARG A 101 2.59 -10.11 25.50
C ARG A 101 2.80 -11.51 24.95
#